data_AF-A0A840WHL3-F1
#
_entry.id   AF-A0A840WHL3-F1
#
_cell.length_a   1.000
_cell.length_b   1.000
_cell.length_c   1.000
_cell.angle_alpha   90.00
_cell.angle_beta   90.00
_cell.angle_gamma   90.00
#
_symmetry.space_group_name_H-M   'P 1'
#
loop_
_entity.id
_entity.type
_entity.pdbx_description
1 polymer ?
#
loop_
_entity_poly.entity_id
_entity_poly.type
_entity_poly.pdbx_seq_one_letter_code
_entity_poly.pdbx_strand_id
1 'polypeptide(L)'
;MQQILERSDRAVPWDPDTVGLPEAPSDSALARINDVAFYANARNEVSTLASVCADLLHLHSPGEENEHRCRGCRLPWPCSTFGEIARLIS
;
A
#
# COMPACT_ATOMS: atom_id res chain seq x y z
N MET A 1 9.23 -1.61 -5.06
CA MET A 1 7.82 -1.92 -5.42
C MET A 1 7.48 -3.37 -5.12
N GLN A 2 8.22 -4.37 -5.63
CA GLN A 2 8.13 -5.76 -5.15
C GLN A 2 8.19 -5.83 -3.62
N GLN A 3 9.14 -5.13 -2.98
CA GLN A 3 9.22 -5.08 -1.52
C GLN A 3 7.98 -4.53 -0.79
N ILE A 4 7.16 -3.66 -1.38
CA ILE A 4 5.96 -3.13 -0.70
C ILE A 4 4.84 -4.18 -0.77
N LEU A 5 4.63 -4.77 -1.95
CA LEU A 5 3.70 -5.86 -2.15
C LEU A 5 4.11 -7.09 -1.33
N GLU A 6 5.40 -7.45 -1.31
CA GLU A 6 5.96 -8.52 -0.50
C GLU A 6 5.86 -8.23 1.00
N ARG A 7 6.00 -6.98 1.46
CA ARG A 7 5.78 -6.61 2.86
C ARG A 7 4.31 -6.68 3.25
N SER A 8 3.42 -6.28 2.35
CA SER A 8 1.97 -6.40 2.52
C SER A 8 1.54 -7.87 2.62
N ASP A 9 2.10 -8.73 1.76
CA ASP A 9 1.84 -10.17 1.77
C ASP A 9 2.51 -10.90 2.94
N ARG A 10 3.71 -10.48 3.38
CA ARG A 10 4.42 -11.09 4.53
C ARG A 10 3.86 -10.69 5.88
N ALA A 11 3.01 -9.68 5.97
CA ALA A 11 2.40 -9.27 7.24
C ALA A 11 1.33 -10.26 7.75
N VAL A 12 1.22 -11.46 7.16
CA VAL A 12 0.26 -12.51 7.52
C VAL A 12 0.88 -13.47 8.56
N PRO A 13 0.15 -13.84 9.63
CA PRO A 13 -1.24 -13.46 9.93
C PRO A 13 -1.31 -12.04 10.50
N TRP A 14 -2.28 -11.25 10.03
CA TRP A 14 -2.77 -10.10 10.79
C TRP A 14 -3.69 -10.66 11.88
N ASP A 15 -3.11 -11.36 12.86
CA ASP A 15 -3.84 -11.83 14.04
C ASP A 15 -4.19 -10.63 14.93
N PRO A 16 -5.21 -10.70 15.80
CA PRO A 16 -5.48 -9.67 16.82
C PRO A 16 -4.22 -9.24 17.59
N ASP A 17 -3.32 -10.19 17.84
CA ASP A 17 -2.03 -9.98 18.51
C ASP A 17 -1.00 -9.24 17.64
N THR A 18 -1.16 -9.26 16.32
CA THR A 18 -0.24 -8.62 15.35
C THR A 18 -0.57 -7.14 15.14
N VAL A 19 -1.82 -6.74 15.42
CA VAL A 19 -2.31 -5.36 15.28
C VAL A 19 -2.49 -4.63 16.61
N GLY A 20 -2.12 -5.23 17.75
CA GLY A 20 -2.19 -4.57 19.06
C GLY A 20 -3.61 -4.14 19.41
N LEU A 21 -4.57 -5.05 19.27
CA LEU A 21 -5.96 -4.74 19.59
C LEU A 21 -6.17 -4.65 21.10
N PRO A 22 -7.04 -3.73 21.56
CA PRO A 22 -7.44 -3.72 22.95
C PRO A 22 -8.06 -5.08 23.31
N GLU A 23 -7.74 -5.61 24.50
CA GLU A 23 -8.30 -6.87 25.00
C GLU A 23 -9.83 -6.88 24.79
N ALA A 24 -10.31 -7.84 24.02
CA ALA A 24 -11.73 -7.94 23.72
C ALA A 24 -12.52 -8.10 25.03
N PRO A 25 -13.56 -7.28 25.29
CA PRO A 25 -14.28 -7.32 26.57
C PRO A 25 -15.15 -8.57 26.74
N SER A 26 -15.22 -9.47 25.75
CA SER A 26 -15.98 -10.72 25.85
C SER A 26 -15.49 -11.81 24.90
N ASP A 27 -15.51 -13.06 25.37
CA ASP A 27 -15.04 -14.28 24.68
C ASP A 27 -16.01 -14.78 23.58
N SER A 28 -16.88 -13.90 23.07
CA SER A 28 -17.94 -14.29 22.16
C SER A 28 -17.39 -14.56 20.76
N ALA A 29 -17.74 -15.71 20.18
CA ALA A 29 -17.35 -16.10 18.83
C ALA A 29 -17.80 -15.08 17.76
N LEU A 30 -18.89 -14.34 18.01
CA LEU A 30 -19.40 -13.30 17.12
C LEU A 30 -18.52 -12.05 17.10
N ALA A 31 -17.94 -11.66 18.23
CA ALA A 31 -16.96 -10.56 18.28
C ALA A 31 -15.72 -10.91 17.45
N ARG A 32 -15.19 -12.12 17.61
CA ARG A 32 -14.05 -12.62 16.82
C ARG A 32 -14.30 -12.66 15.31
N ILE A 33 -15.51 -13.04 14.88
CA ILE A 33 -15.88 -13.06 13.44
C ILE A 33 -15.95 -11.63 12.87
N ASN A 34 -16.47 -10.68 13.64
CA ASN A 34 -16.56 -9.29 13.24
C ASN A 34 -15.17 -8.65 13.10
N ASP A 35 -14.27 -8.98 14.02
CA ASP A 35 -12.86 -8.57 13.99
C ASP A 35 -12.16 -9.12 12.73
N VAL A 36 -12.28 -10.42 12.44
CA VAL A 36 -11.68 -11.02 11.24
C VAL A 36 -12.20 -10.39 9.95
N ALA A 37 -13.52 -10.13 9.86
CA ALA A 37 -14.10 -9.45 8.70
C ALA A 37 -13.60 -8.00 8.57
N PHE A 38 -13.47 -7.28 9.69
CA PHE A 38 -12.91 -5.93 9.72
C PHE A 38 -11.45 -5.91 9.27
N TYR A 39 -10.59 -6.81 9.77
CA TYR A 39 -9.19 -6.88 9.34
C TYR A 39 -9.03 -7.37 7.90
N ALA A 40 -9.85 -8.31 7.45
CA ALA A 40 -9.86 -8.75 6.07
C ALA A 40 -10.26 -7.60 5.11
N ASN A 41 -11.27 -6.83 5.49
CA ASN A 41 -11.70 -5.66 4.71
C ASN A 41 -10.63 -4.56 4.72
N ALA A 42 -10.08 -4.23 5.89
CA ALA A 42 -8.98 -3.27 6.01
C ALA A 42 -7.75 -3.70 5.20
N ARG A 43 -7.42 -5.00 5.17
CA ARG A 43 -6.35 -5.55 4.33
C ARG A 43 -6.63 -5.31 2.85
N ASN A 44 -7.84 -5.60 2.39
CA ASN A 44 -8.21 -5.39 0.98
C ASN A 44 -8.12 -3.91 0.60
N GLU A 45 -8.61 -3.01 1.46
CA GLU A 45 -8.54 -1.56 1.25
C GLU A 45 -7.09 -1.07 1.21
N VAL A 46 -6.24 -1.48 2.16
CA VAL A 46 -4.82 -1.12 2.21
C VAL A 46 -4.06 -1.67 1.00
N SER A 47 -4.33 -2.92 0.60
CA SER A 47 -3.69 -3.53 -0.58
C SER A 47 -4.11 -2.83 -1.88
N THR A 48 -5.37 -2.43 -1.96
CA THR A 48 -5.90 -1.66 -3.09
C THR A 48 -5.24 -0.29 -3.17
N LEU A 49 -5.15 0.43 -2.04
CA LEU A 49 -4.48 1.73 -1.97
C LEU A 49 -2.99 1.62 -2.34
N ALA A 50 -2.29 0.60 -1.83
CA ALA A 50 -0.89 0.35 -2.18
C ALA A 50 -0.70 0.08 -3.67
N SER A 51 -1.65 -0.62 -4.30
CA SER A 51 -1.64 -0.87 -5.75
C SER A 51 -1.81 0.43 -6.55
N VAL A 52 -2.77 1.28 -6.17
CA VAL A 52 -2.98 2.60 -6.78
C VAL A 52 -1.72 3.48 -6.64
N CYS A 53 -1.10 3.51 -5.47
CA CYS A 53 0.15 4.25 -5.25
C CYS A 53 1.29 3.74 -6.16
N ALA A 54 1.40 2.42 -6.34
CA ALA A 54 2.37 1.83 -7.25
C ALA A 54 2.10 2.21 -8.71
N ASP A 55 0.84 2.20 -9.14
CA ASP A 55 0.43 2.60 -10.48
C ASP A 55 0.75 4.08 -10.76
N LEU A 56 0.50 4.96 -9.78
CA LEU A 56 0.86 6.39 -9.87
C LEU A 56 2.37 6.61 -10.02
N LEU A 57 3.18 5.85 -9.28
CA LEU A 57 4.63 5.85 -9.46
C LEU A 57 5.05 5.31 -10.84
N HIS A 58 4.37 4.28 -11.35
CA HIS A 58 4.70 3.71 -12.65
C HIS A 58 4.41 4.64 -13.83
N LEU A 59 3.30 5.37 -13.76
CA LEU A 59 2.98 6.44 -14.70
C LEU A 59 4.11 7.48 -14.76
N HIS A 60 4.76 7.75 -13.63
CA HIS A 60 5.90 8.63 -13.53
C HIS A 60 7.21 7.88 -13.31
N SER A 61 7.74 7.30 -14.39
CA SER A 61 9.03 6.59 -14.43
C SER A 61 10.01 7.23 -15.42
N PRO A 62 11.31 6.89 -15.40
CA PRO A 62 12.24 7.29 -16.46
C PRO A 62 11.76 6.77 -17.83
N GLY A 63 11.94 7.57 -18.88
CA GLY A 63 11.63 7.17 -20.25
C GLY A 63 12.62 6.12 -20.76
N GLU A 64 12.12 5.09 -21.44
CA GLU A 64 12.94 3.97 -21.93
C GLU A 64 13.95 4.41 -23.01
N GLU A 65 13.52 5.32 -23.89
CA GLU A 65 14.37 5.87 -24.95
C GLU A 65 15.14 7.12 -24.51
N ASN A 66 14.71 7.76 -23.41
CA ASN A 66 15.32 8.99 -22.90
C ASN A 66 15.15 9.06 -21.39
N GLU A 67 16.15 8.54 -20.68
CA GLU A 67 16.19 8.48 -19.22
C GLU A 67 16.17 9.87 -18.55
N HIS A 68 16.44 10.93 -19.31
CA HIS A 68 16.37 12.32 -18.83
C HIS A 68 14.95 12.89 -18.85
N ARG A 69 13.94 12.15 -19.33
CA ARG A 69 12.54 12.58 -19.35
C ARG A 69 11.64 11.56 -18.67
N CYS A 70 10.61 12.06 -18.01
CA CYS A 70 9.55 11.25 -17.44
C CYS A 70 8.70 10.62 -18.57
N ARG A 71 8.38 9.34 -18.46
CA ARG A 71 7.50 8.61 -19.38
C ARG A 71 6.09 9.21 -19.44
N GLY A 72 5.51 9.53 -18.27
CA GLY A 72 4.13 10.04 -18.17
C GLY A 72 3.97 11.46 -18.66
N CYS A 73 4.64 12.43 -18.02
CA CYS A 73 4.44 13.85 -18.32
C CYS A 73 5.46 14.46 -19.30
N ARG A 74 6.46 13.68 -19.77
CA ARG A 74 7.52 14.12 -20.70
C ARG A 74 8.42 15.27 -20.22
N LEU A 75 8.26 15.74 -18.98
CA LEU A 75 9.14 16.70 -18.31
C LEU A 75 10.50 16.08 -17.94
N PRO A 76 11.52 16.88 -17.59
CA PRO A 76 12.79 16.35 -17.10
C PRO A 76 12.61 15.37 -15.93
N TRP A 77 13.36 14.28 -15.94
CA TRP A 77 13.35 13.28 -14.87
C TRP A 77 14.41 13.62 -13.80
N PRO A 78 14.10 13.47 -12.49
CA PRO A 78 12.78 13.19 -11.92
C PRO A 78 11.83 14.40 -12.07
N CYS A 79 10.58 14.14 -12.44
CA CYS A 79 9.59 15.21 -12.60
C CYS A 79 8.98 15.62 -11.25
N SER A 80 8.50 16.85 -11.13
CA SER A 80 7.88 17.36 -9.89
C SER A 80 6.74 16.49 -9.37
N THR A 81 5.90 15.95 -10.27
CA THR A 81 4.81 15.03 -9.90
C THR A 81 5.32 13.76 -9.24
N PHE A 82 6.44 13.18 -9.70
CA PHE A 82 7.05 12.01 -9.07
C PHE A 82 7.54 12.37 -7.67
N GLY A 83 8.18 13.53 -7.51
CA GLY A 83 8.64 14.03 -6.21
C GLY A 83 7.50 14.18 -5.19
N GLU A 84 6.38 14.78 -5.61
CA GLU A 84 5.20 14.91 -4.73
C GLU A 84 4.55 13.57 -4.39
N ILE A 85 4.37 12.68 -5.37
CA ILE A 85 3.83 11.33 -5.13
C ILE A 85 4.73 10.56 -4.17
N ALA A 86 6.05 10.56 -4.41
CA ALA A 86 7.03 9.88 -3.57
C ALA A 86 7.01 10.41 -2.12
N ARG A 87 6.85 11.72 -1.93
CA ARG A 87 6.73 12.36 -0.62
C ARG A 87 5.43 11.99 0.12
N LEU A 88 4.33 11.79 -0.60
CA LEU A 88 3.03 11.46 0.00
C LEU A 88 2.94 10.00 0.46
N ILE A 89 3.71 9.10 -0.15
CA ILE A 89 3.67 7.65 0.10
C ILE A 89 4.84 7.13 0.94
N SER A 90 5.82 7.97 1.24
CA SER A 90 6.97 7.68 2.12
C SER A 90 6.63 7.95 3.58
#